data_AF-A0A1L8EC56-F1
#
_entry.id   AF-A0A1L8EC56-F1
#
_cell.length_a   1.000
_cell.length_b   1.000
_cell.length_c   1.000
_cell.angle_alpha   90.00
_cell.angle_beta   90.00
_cell.angle_gamma   90.00
#
_symmetry.space_group_name_H-M   'P 1'
#
loop_
_entity.id
_entity.type
_entity.pdbx_description
1 polymer ?
#
loop_
_entity_poly.entity_id
_entity_poly.type
_entity_poly.pdbx_seq_one_letter_code
_entity_poly.pdbx_strand_id
1 'polypeptide(L)'
;MKFFTCLSFLACLLCGALACDPDSNNMPNCATNALNIPVRNFWDPTAYWMCKSNGDNAELIRCPDAHLFDSAKGECIMWNEWTWTNPCPESA
;
A
#
# COMPACT_ATOMS: atom_id res chain seq x y z
N MET A 1 -2.92 -32.61 -33.27
CA MET A 1 -3.81 -31.61 -32.64
C MET A 1 -4.15 -32.08 -31.24
N LYS A 2 -4.15 -31.18 -30.25
CA LYS A 2 -4.33 -31.40 -28.79
C LYS A 2 -3.01 -31.79 -28.10
N PHE A 3 -2.39 -30.83 -27.41
CA PHE A 3 -1.65 -31.02 -26.15
C PHE A 3 -0.92 -29.75 -25.65
N PHE A 4 -0.86 -28.66 -26.45
CA PHE A 4 -0.12 -27.46 -26.04
C PHE A 4 -0.94 -26.18 -25.78
N THR A 5 -2.24 -26.16 -26.06
CA THR A 5 -3.05 -24.94 -25.91
C THR A 5 -3.71 -24.75 -24.54
N CYS A 6 -3.50 -25.67 -23.59
CA CYS A 6 -4.08 -25.54 -22.24
C CYS A 6 -3.19 -24.77 -21.25
N LEU A 7 -1.89 -24.63 -21.51
CA LEU A 7 -0.97 -24.03 -20.53
C LEU A 7 -0.90 -22.50 -20.59
N SER A 8 -1.43 -21.87 -21.64
CA SER A 8 -1.38 -20.41 -21.82
C SER A 8 -2.57 -19.67 -21.21
N PHE A 9 -3.65 -20.36 -20.82
CA PHE A 9 -4.79 -19.74 -20.14
C PHE A 9 -4.59 -19.63 -18.61
N LEU A 10 -3.67 -20.40 -18.03
CA LEU A 10 -3.41 -20.38 -16.59
C LEU A 10 -2.50 -19.20 -16.18
N ALA A 11 -1.84 -18.54 -17.13
CA ALA A 11 -0.95 -17.39 -16.88
C ALA A 11 -1.70 -16.06 -16.75
N CYS A 12 -2.93 -15.93 -17.25
CA CYS A 12 -3.76 -14.74 -17.02
C CYS A 12 -4.39 -14.68 -15.61
N LEU A 13 -4.30 -15.77 -14.83
CA LEU A 13 -4.88 -15.88 -13.49
C LEU A 13 -3.98 -15.39 -12.36
N LEU A 14 -2.74 -14.99 -12.67
CA LEU A 14 -1.77 -14.46 -11.70
C LEU A 14 -1.62 -12.93 -11.75
N CYS A 15 -2.31 -12.24 -12.66
CA CYS A 15 -2.33 -10.78 -12.72
C CYS A 15 -3.44 -10.20 -11.84
N GLY A 16 -3.63 -10.77 -10.64
CA GLY A 16 -4.28 -10.08 -9.54
C GLY A 16 -3.35 -8.99 -9.03
N ALA A 17 -2.99 -8.02 -9.88
CA ALA A 17 -2.63 -6.71 -9.39
C ALA A 17 -3.83 -6.28 -8.54
N LEU A 18 -3.62 -6.22 -7.24
CA LEU A 18 -4.55 -5.62 -6.29
C LEU A 18 -5.11 -4.37 -6.97
N ALA A 19 -6.39 -4.41 -7.36
CA ALA A 19 -7.02 -3.25 -7.96
C ALA A 19 -6.89 -2.15 -6.91
N CYS A 20 -6.03 -1.17 -7.19
CA CYS A 20 -5.82 -0.07 -6.30
C CYS A 20 -7.15 0.68 -6.21
N ASP A 21 -7.70 0.80 -5.00
CA ASP A 21 -8.94 1.52 -4.74
C ASP A 21 -8.58 2.96 -4.33
N PRO A 22 -8.64 3.94 -5.27
CA PRO A 22 -8.27 5.31 -4.96
C PRO A 22 -9.20 5.92 -3.91
N ASP A 23 -10.46 5.47 -3.82
CA ASP A 23 -11.44 6.03 -2.89
C ASP A 23 -11.25 5.52 -1.45
N SER A 24 -10.37 4.53 -1.25
CA SER A 24 -9.99 4.00 0.07
C SER A 24 -8.95 4.86 0.78
N ASN A 25 -8.70 4.57 2.07
CA ASN A 25 -7.59 5.15 2.83
C ASN A 25 -6.32 4.27 2.83
N ASN A 26 -6.32 3.17 2.07
CA ASN A 26 -5.24 2.18 2.02
C ASN A 26 -4.89 1.53 3.37
N MET A 27 -5.88 1.33 4.24
CA MET A 27 -5.69 0.57 5.47
C MET A 27 -5.39 -0.90 5.13
N PRO A 28 -4.24 -1.46 5.54
CA PRO A 28 -3.89 -2.84 5.24
C PRO A 28 -4.65 -3.82 6.13
N ASN A 29 -4.84 -5.04 5.63
CA ASN A 29 -5.19 -6.18 6.46
C ASN A 29 -3.93 -6.66 7.19
N CYS A 30 -3.96 -6.76 8.53
CA CYS A 30 -2.80 -7.18 9.30
C CYS A 30 -2.60 -8.70 9.25
N ALA A 31 -1.83 -9.14 8.25
CA ALA A 31 -1.29 -10.50 8.17
C ALA A 31 0.17 -10.54 8.67
N THR A 32 0.68 -11.73 9.01
CA THR A 32 2.04 -11.94 9.52
C THR A 32 3.13 -11.27 8.67
N ASN A 33 2.96 -11.20 7.34
CA ASN A 33 3.91 -10.59 6.42
C ASN A 33 3.82 -9.05 6.33
N ALA A 34 2.82 -8.43 6.95
CA ALA A 34 2.59 -6.98 6.97
C ALA A 34 2.87 -6.35 8.35
N LEU A 35 3.32 -7.15 9.33
CA LEU A 35 3.60 -6.68 10.68
C LEU A 35 4.83 -5.79 10.72
N ASN A 36 4.72 -4.67 11.45
CA ASN A 36 5.77 -3.68 11.62
C ASN A 36 6.25 -3.04 10.29
N ILE A 37 5.45 -3.10 9.23
CA ILE A 37 5.71 -2.43 7.95
C ILE A 37 4.82 -1.19 7.87
N PRO A 38 5.38 0.02 7.77
CA PRO A 38 4.59 1.23 7.65
C PRO A 38 3.94 1.29 6.25
N VAL A 39 2.64 1.50 6.21
CA VAL A 39 1.87 1.59 4.97
C VAL A 39 1.28 3.00 4.84
N ARG A 40 1.49 3.65 3.70
CA ARG A 40 0.99 4.99 3.45
C ARG A 40 -0.54 5.03 3.52
N ASN A 41 -1.07 5.97 4.29
CA ASN A 41 -2.47 6.39 4.14
C ASN A 41 -2.61 7.21 2.85
N PHE A 42 -3.62 6.92 2.05
CA PHE A 42 -3.78 7.58 0.75
C PHE A 42 -4.05 9.07 0.81
N TRP A 43 -4.75 9.52 1.85
CA TRP A 43 -5.32 10.86 1.92
C TRP A 43 -4.84 11.68 3.13
N ASP A 44 -4.24 11.02 4.12
CA ASP A 44 -3.64 11.67 5.29
C ASP A 44 -2.11 11.51 5.28
N PRO A 45 -1.36 12.47 4.73
CA PRO A 45 0.09 12.39 4.69
C PRO A 45 0.73 12.63 6.07
N THR A 46 -0.02 13.05 7.09
CA THR A 46 0.50 13.27 8.44
C THR A 46 0.56 11.99 9.27
N ALA A 47 0.18 10.85 8.69
CA ALA A 47 0.15 9.57 9.36
C ALA A 47 0.41 8.39 8.41
N TYR A 48 0.69 7.23 8.99
CA TYR A 48 0.79 5.96 8.29
C TYR A 48 0.08 4.85 9.06
N TRP A 49 -0.30 3.80 8.36
CA TRP A 49 -0.85 2.59 8.95
C TRP A 49 0.27 1.67 9.45
N MET A 50 0.04 1.05 10.60
CA MET A 50 0.97 0.10 11.19
C MET A 50 0.23 -1.08 11.78
N CYS A 51 0.60 -2.29 11.35
CA CYS A 51 0.11 -3.53 11.95
C CYS A 51 1.08 -3.99 13.05
N LYS A 52 0.61 -4.06 14.30
CA LYS A 52 1.41 -4.55 15.44
C LYS A 52 1.26 -6.06 15.69
N SER A 53 0.10 -6.62 15.34
CA SER A 53 -0.26 -8.01 15.59
C SER A 53 -1.03 -8.60 14.41
N ASN A 54 -0.89 -9.90 14.19
CA ASN A 54 -1.61 -10.61 13.13
C ASN A 54 -3.09 -10.77 13.48
N GLY A 55 -3.98 -10.39 12.57
CA GLY A 55 -5.43 -10.45 12.71
C GLY A 55 -6.08 -9.21 13.33
N ASP A 56 -5.29 -8.26 13.84
CA ASP A 56 -5.78 -7.00 14.40
C ASP A 56 -6.05 -5.94 13.31
N ASN A 57 -6.68 -4.83 13.69
CA ASN A 57 -6.78 -3.65 12.82
C ASN A 57 -5.46 -2.89 12.79
N ALA A 58 -5.12 -2.32 11.64
CA ALA A 58 -3.96 -1.43 11.54
C ALA A 58 -4.20 -0.15 12.35
N GLU A 59 -3.17 0.30 13.07
CA GLU A 59 -3.19 1.55 13.81
C GLU A 59 -2.75 2.71 12.93
N LEU A 60 -3.38 3.87 13.08
CA LEU A 60 -2.96 5.11 12.42
C LEU A 60 -1.92 5.85 13.28
N ILE A 61 -0.66 5.79 12.90
CA ILE A 61 0.46 6.39 13.62
C ILE A 61 0.75 7.77 13.05
N ARG A 62 0.74 8.81 13.91
CA ARG A 62 1.02 10.20 13.53
C ARG A 62 2.52 10.42 13.35
N CYS A 63 2.87 11.13 12.29
CA CYS A 63 4.20 11.73 12.15
C CYS A 63 4.40 12.86 13.18
N PRO A 64 5.66 13.19 13.52
CA PRO A 64 5.97 14.38 14.31
C PRO A 64 5.46 15.66 13.65
N ASP A 65 5.37 16.74 14.42
CA ASP A 65 5.00 18.05 13.90
C ASP A 65 5.89 18.45 12.71
N ALA A 66 5.26 19.06 11.70
CA ALA A 66 5.91 19.48 10.47
C ALA A 66 6.52 18.34 9.61
N HIS A 67 6.19 17.07 9.89
CA HIS A 67 6.60 15.94 9.08
C HIS A 67 5.43 15.26 8.37
N LEU A 68 5.71 14.70 7.20
CA LEU A 68 4.77 13.93 6.37
C LEU A 68 5.39 12.57 6.02
N PHE A 69 4.57 11.52 5.96
CA PHE A 69 5.03 10.17 5.68
C PHE A 69 5.39 9.99 4.20
N ASP A 70 6.64 9.61 3.95
CA ASP A 70 7.16 9.28 2.62
C ASP A 70 7.22 7.74 2.49
N SER A 71 6.42 7.19 1.59
CA SER A 71 6.36 5.73 1.37
C SER A 71 7.58 5.14 0.68
N ALA A 72 8.35 5.95 -0.06
CA ALA A 72 9.55 5.48 -0.74
C ALA A 72 10.72 5.35 0.24
N LYS A 73 10.77 6.23 1.25
CA LYS A 73 11.74 6.17 2.35
C LYS A 73 11.28 5.31 3.52
N GLY A 74 9.96 5.12 3.68
CA GLY A 74 9.37 4.37 4.79
C GLY A 74 9.42 5.12 6.12
N GLU A 75 9.48 6.46 6.08
CA GLU A 75 9.66 7.31 7.27
C GLU A 75 8.94 8.65 7.13
N CYS A 76 8.80 9.35 8.26
CA CYS A 76 8.29 10.72 8.28
C CYS A 76 9.43 11.70 7.96
N ILE A 77 9.26 12.52 6.92
CA ILE A 77 10.23 13.53 6.49
C ILE A 77 9.66 14.94 6.64
N MET A 78 10.51 15.97 6.62
CA MET A 78 10.06 17.36 6.70
C MET A 78 9.09 17.71 5.55
N TRP A 79 8.03 18.45 5.86
CA TRP A 79 6.95 18.78 4.91
C TRP A 79 7.44 19.45 3.62
N ASN A 80 8.54 20.20 3.68
CA ASN A 80 9.11 20.92 2.53
C ASN A 80 9.96 20.02 1.61
N GLU A 81 10.26 18.79 2.03
CA GLU A 81 10.92 17.76 1.22
C GLU A 81 9.91 16.74 0.64
N TRP A 82 8.67 16.77 1.14
CA TRP A 82 7.64 15.82 0.79
C TRP A 82 6.92 16.21 -0.50
N THR A 83 6.62 15.21 -1.33
CA THR A 83 5.87 15.39 -2.59
C THR A 83 4.63 14.51 -2.59
N TRP A 84 3.51 15.06 -3.07
CA TRP A 84 2.28 14.30 -3.26
C TRP A 84 2.45 13.26 -4.37
N THR A 85 2.07 12.01 -4.06
CA THR A 85 1.96 10.91 -5.02
C THR A 85 0.51 10.46 -5.08
N ASN A 86 -0.03 10.33 -6.28
CA ASN A 86 -1.40 9.85 -6.46
C ASN A 86 -1.55 8.44 -5.86
N PRO A 87 -2.65 8.18 -5.12
CA PRO A 87 -2.91 6.89 -4.47
C PRO A 87 -2.74 5.68 -5.38
N CYS A 88 -3.22 5.79 -6.60
CA CYS A 88 -3.18 4.75 -7.60
C CYS A 88 -2.47 5.26 -8.86
N PRO A 89 -1.78 4.37 -9.60
CA PRO A 89 -1.30 4.70 -10.93
C PRO A 89 -2.48 5.16 -11.79
N GLU A 90 -2.26 6.20 -12.61
CA GLU A 90 -3.21 6.51 -13.67
C GLU A 90 -3.31 5.28 -14.57
N SER A 91 -4.54 4.83 -14.83
CA SER A 91 -4.79 3.72 -15.74
C SER A 91 -4.22 4.10 -17.11
N ALA A 92 -3.14 3.43 -17.51
CA ALA A 92 -2.48 3.62 -18.81
C ALA A 92 -3.39 3.21 -19.98
#